data_AF-A0A9D4NJJ5-F1
#
_entry.id   AF-A0A9D4NJJ5-F1
#
_cell.length_a   1.000
_cell.length_b   1.000
_cell.length_c   1.000
_cell.angle_alpha   90.00
_cell.angle_beta   90.00
_cell.angle_gamma   90.00
#
_symmetry.space_group_name_H-M   'P 1'
#
loop_
_entity.id
_entity.type
_entity.pdbx_description
1 polymer ?
#
loop_
_entity_poly.entity_id
_entity_poly.type
_entity_poly.pdbx_seq_one_letter_code
_entity_poly.pdbx_strand_id
1 'polypeptide(L)'
;MATGSLSAVAKRLRMVEDFRCTSCEEQNLQESADIYCEACQKFYCKRCAHLHNSLTKEHTTLGRGDIKKWPVSKEVEDLLRKCEVHKDKTLTQFCTDHSQLCCSECVETIHRYGTLLNLML
;
A
#
# COMPACT_ATOMS: atom_id res chain seq x y z
N MET A 1 -31.36 -9.22 3.79
CA MET A 1 -30.30 -9.80 2.95
C MET A 1 -29.12 -8.85 2.96
N ALA A 2 -28.13 -9.06 3.84
CA ALA A 2 -26.99 -8.16 4.02
C ALA A 2 -25.77 -8.75 3.31
N THR A 3 -25.61 -8.43 2.03
CA THR A 3 -24.39 -8.73 1.27
C THR A 3 -23.46 -7.53 1.37
N GLY A 4 -22.53 -7.53 2.32
CA GLY A 4 -21.63 -6.38 2.46
C GLY A 4 -20.55 -6.52 3.50
N SER A 5 -19.73 -7.59 3.49
CA SER A 5 -18.57 -7.65 4.39
C SER A 5 -17.39 -8.49 3.88
N LEU A 6 -17.24 -8.64 2.55
CA LEU A 6 -16.03 -9.28 1.97
C LEU A 6 -15.20 -8.32 1.10
N SER A 7 -15.61 -7.06 0.92
CA SER A 7 -14.98 -6.17 -0.05
C SER A 7 -13.92 -5.22 0.52
N ALA A 8 -13.89 -4.89 1.82
CA ALA A 8 -13.01 -3.83 2.32
C ALA A 8 -11.56 -4.30 2.58
N VAL A 9 -11.38 -5.49 3.18
CA VAL A 9 -10.05 -6.05 3.45
C VAL A 9 -9.35 -6.46 2.15
N ALA A 10 -10.11 -7.03 1.20
CA ALA A 10 -9.62 -7.36 -0.15
C ALA A 10 -9.39 -6.13 -1.06
N LYS A 11 -9.87 -4.95 -0.67
CA LYS A 11 -9.63 -3.69 -1.40
C LYS A 11 -8.37 -2.97 -0.88
N ARG A 12 -7.95 -3.24 0.36
CA ARG A 12 -6.70 -2.70 0.95
C ARG A 12 -5.44 -3.43 0.48
N LEU A 13 -5.53 -4.74 0.25
CA LEU A 13 -4.40 -5.50 -0.34
C LEU A 13 -4.13 -5.12 -1.80
N ARG A 14 -5.09 -4.51 -2.52
CA ARG A 14 -4.91 -4.07 -3.91
C ARG A 14 -4.15 -2.74 -4.06
N MET A 15 -3.92 -1.99 -2.98
CA MET A 15 -3.19 -0.71 -3.08
C MET A 15 -1.66 -0.88 -3.08
N VAL A 16 -1.16 -2.03 -2.62
CA VAL A 16 0.28 -2.37 -2.69
C VAL A 16 0.70 -2.75 -4.13
N GLU A 17 -0.25 -2.82 -5.08
CA GLU A 17 0.00 -3.25 -6.46
C GLU A 17 -0.04 -2.14 -7.53
N ASP A 18 -0.39 -0.90 -7.15
CA ASP A 18 -0.60 0.22 -8.09
C ASP A 18 0.59 1.20 -8.14
N PHE A 19 1.81 0.67 -8.19
CA PHE A 19 2.96 1.50 -8.51
C PHE A 19 2.84 1.98 -9.96
N ARG A 20 2.98 3.29 -10.20
CA ARG A 20 2.94 3.86 -11.56
C ARG A 20 4.33 4.06 -12.12
N CYS A 21 4.47 3.87 -13.42
CA CYS A 21 5.72 4.16 -14.11
C CYS A 21 5.98 5.68 -14.10
N THR A 22 7.06 6.11 -13.46
CA THR A 22 7.42 7.52 -13.31
C THR A 22 7.54 8.22 -14.68
N SER A 23 8.24 7.59 -15.64
CA SER A 23 8.43 8.18 -16.97
C SER A 23 7.17 8.20 -17.84
N CYS A 24 6.22 7.29 -17.61
CA CYS A 24 4.92 7.35 -18.28
C CYS A 24 4.04 8.43 -17.65
N GLU A 25 4.07 8.57 -16.32
CA GLU A 25 3.34 9.61 -15.60
C GLU A 25 3.78 11.02 -16.01
N GLU A 26 5.08 11.25 -16.20
CA GLU A 26 5.64 12.51 -16.73
C GLU A 26 5.09 12.84 -18.14
N GLN A 27 4.62 11.84 -18.87
CA GLN A 27 4.01 11.98 -20.20
C GLN A 27 2.47 11.91 -20.16
N ASN A 28 1.86 12.00 -18.97
CA ASN A 28 0.42 11.87 -18.74
C ASN A 28 -0.15 10.50 -19.17
N LEU A 29 0.66 9.46 -19.17
CA LEU A 29 0.26 8.08 -19.43
C LEU A 29 0.08 7.33 -18.09
N GLN A 30 -0.99 6.55 -18.00
CA GLN A 30 -1.31 5.76 -16.80
C GLN A 30 -0.87 4.31 -16.97
N GLU A 31 0.45 4.08 -17.00
CA GLU A 31 1.01 2.72 -17.01
C GLU A 31 1.46 2.28 -15.62
N SER A 32 1.17 1.03 -15.29
CA SER A 32 1.67 0.39 -14.08
C SER A 32 3.15 0.05 -14.21
N ALA A 33 3.85 0.09 -13.08
CA ALA A 33 5.23 -0.29 -12.97
C ALA A 33 5.36 -1.79 -12.68
N ASP A 34 6.42 -2.38 -13.25
CA ASP A 34 6.82 -3.77 -13.03
C ASP A 34 8.23 -3.88 -12.44
N ILE A 35 8.99 -2.79 -12.52
CA ILE A 35 10.38 -2.69 -12.09
C ILE A 35 10.57 -1.43 -11.25
N TYR A 36 11.35 -1.54 -10.19
CA TYR A 36 11.86 -0.44 -9.40
C TYR A 36 13.38 -0.35 -9.56
N CYS A 37 13.91 0.85 -9.75
CA CYS A 37 15.35 1.09 -9.77
C CYS A 37 15.80 1.70 -8.44
N GLU A 38 16.67 1.02 -7.71
CA GLU A 38 17.13 1.48 -6.39
C GLU A 38 17.99 2.74 -6.50
N ALA A 39 18.88 2.80 -7.49
CA ALA A 39 19.78 3.93 -7.70
C ALA A 39 19.02 5.21 -8.08
N CYS A 40 17.96 5.09 -8.88
CA CYS A 40 17.14 6.24 -9.28
C CYS A 40 15.97 6.53 -8.34
N GLN A 41 15.64 5.59 -7.46
CA GLN A 41 14.44 5.60 -6.64
C GLN A 41 13.15 5.86 -7.46
N LYS A 42 13.07 5.26 -8.65
CA LYS A 42 11.97 5.44 -9.61
C LYS A 42 11.36 4.09 -10.01
N PHE A 43 10.08 4.14 -10.35
CA PHE A 43 9.29 3.00 -10.80
C PHE A 43 9.15 3.04 -12.33
N TYR A 44 9.23 1.89 -12.97
CA TYR A 44 9.20 1.76 -14.42
C TYR A 44 8.30 0.60 -14.88
N CYS A 45 7.53 0.82 -15.94
CA CYS A 45 6.95 -0.27 -16.71
C CYS A 45 8.07 -1.01 -17.47
N LYS A 46 7.79 -2.21 -17.99
CA LYS A 46 8.78 -3.03 -18.73
C LYS A 46 9.47 -2.27 -19.86
N ARG A 47 8.72 -1.44 -20.59
CA ARG A 47 9.25 -0.66 -21.71
C ARG A 47 10.26 0.40 -21.25
N CYS A 48 9.87 1.20 -20.25
CA CYS A 48 10.75 2.22 -19.70
C CYS A 48 11.97 1.61 -19.01
N ALA A 49 11.81 0.48 -18.31
CA ALA A 49 12.90 -0.24 -17.69
C ALA A 49 13.90 -0.79 -18.72
N HIS A 50 13.42 -1.33 -19.84
CA HIS A 50 14.31 -1.80 -20.92
C HIS A 50 15.19 -0.67 -21.46
N LEU A 51 14.59 0.50 -21.73
CA LEU A 51 15.35 1.68 -22.17
C LEU A 51 16.32 2.15 -21.07
N HIS A 52 15.84 2.25 -19.84
CA HIS A 52 16.65 2.65 -18.68
C HIS A 52 17.89 1.77 -18.52
N ASN A 53 17.71 0.45 -18.49
CA ASN A 53 18.79 -0.51 -18.28
C ASN A 53 19.81 -0.53 -19.42
N SER A 54 19.38 -0.16 -20.64
CA SER A 54 20.30 -0.02 -21.78
C SER A 54 21.27 1.16 -21.61
N LEU A 55 20.83 2.21 -20.91
CA LEU A 55 21.60 3.44 -20.65
C LEU A 55 22.32 3.43 -19.30
N THR A 56 21.84 2.63 -18.33
CA THR A 56 22.30 2.63 -16.94
C THR A 56 22.64 1.21 -16.47
N LYS A 57 23.61 0.59 -17.13
CA LYS A 57 23.93 -0.85 -16.94
C LYS A 57 24.32 -1.25 -15.51
N GLU A 58 24.77 -0.30 -14.70
CA GLU A 58 25.21 -0.53 -13.32
C GLU A 58 24.08 -0.34 -12.29
N HIS A 59 22.91 0.14 -12.71
CA HIS A 59 21.79 0.32 -11.80
C HIS A 59 21.16 -1.02 -11.42
N THR A 60 21.01 -1.24 -10.12
CA THR A 60 20.28 -2.39 -9.61
C THR A 60 18.78 -2.14 -9.75
N THR A 61 18.08 -3.10 -10.37
CA THR A 61 16.64 -3.06 -10.57
C THR A 61 15.96 -4.26 -9.95
N LEU A 62 14.84 -4.03 -9.28
CA LEU A 62 14.03 -5.01 -8.58
C LEU A 62 12.73 -5.22 -9.35
N GLY A 63 12.38 -6.45 -9.67
CA GLY A 63 11.10 -6.78 -10.29
C GLY A 63 9.98 -6.94 -9.25
N ARG A 64 8.75 -7.19 -9.71
CA ARG A 64 7.60 -7.50 -8.84
C ARG A 64 7.81 -8.68 -7.88
N GLY A 65 8.72 -9.62 -8.19
CA GLY A 65 9.08 -10.70 -7.27
C GLY A 65 9.69 -10.19 -5.95
N ASP A 66 10.29 -8.99 -5.98
CA ASP A 66 10.94 -8.32 -4.86
C ASP A 66 10.12 -7.15 -4.32
N ILE A 67 8.80 -7.12 -4.55
CA ILE A 67 7.93 -5.97 -4.21
C ILE A 67 7.99 -5.56 -2.72
N LYS A 68 8.34 -6.49 -1.82
CA LYS A 68 8.53 -6.20 -0.39
C LYS A 68 9.70 -5.25 -0.10
N LYS A 69 10.64 -5.13 -1.04
CA LYS A 69 11.79 -4.22 -0.97
C LYS A 69 11.52 -2.89 -1.66
N TRP A 70 10.40 -2.77 -2.38
CA TRP A 70 10.04 -1.52 -3.03
C TRP A 70 9.62 -0.51 -1.97
N PRO A 71 9.98 0.77 -2.12
CA PRO A 71 9.53 1.78 -1.18
C PRO A 71 8.01 1.93 -1.32
N VAL A 72 7.27 1.56 -0.28
CA VAL A 72 5.87 1.97 -0.14
C VAL A 72 5.91 3.48 0.06
N SER A 73 5.16 4.24 -0.75
CA SER A 73 5.10 5.68 -0.55
C SER A 73 4.60 5.96 0.88
N LYS A 74 5.26 6.86 1.60
CA LYS A 74 4.87 7.22 2.97
C LYS A 74 3.39 7.62 3.05
N GLU A 75 2.84 8.18 1.99
CA GLU A 75 1.41 8.49 1.86
C GLU A 75 0.52 7.25 1.90
N VAL A 76 0.90 6.16 1.22
CA VAL A 76 0.17 4.89 1.29
C VAL A 76 0.32 4.27 2.68
N GLU A 77 1.51 4.33 3.27
CA GLU A 77 1.73 3.84 4.63
C GLU A 77 0.91 4.63 5.67
N ASP A 78 0.81 5.95 5.53
CA ASP A 78 0.03 6.83 6.39
C ASP A 78 -1.48 6.63 6.19
N LEU A 79 -1.94 6.45 4.96
CA LEU A 79 -3.33 6.11 4.64
C LEU A 79 -3.74 4.75 5.20
N LEU A 80 -2.85 3.75 5.12
CA LEU A 80 -3.06 2.43 5.72
C LEU A 80 -3.11 2.49 7.24
N ARG A 81 -2.50 3.52 7.84
CA ARG A 81 -2.50 3.77 9.27
C ARG A 81 -3.68 4.62 9.73
N LYS A 82 -4.50 5.22 8.86
CA LYS A 82 -5.64 6.07 9.28
C LYS A 82 -6.97 5.33 9.33
N CYS A 83 -7.79 5.68 10.32
CA CYS A 83 -9.15 5.17 10.45
C CYS A 83 -10.08 5.83 9.42
N GLU A 84 -10.95 5.03 8.79
CA GLU A 84 -11.90 5.51 7.78
C GLU A 84 -13.05 6.32 8.39
N VAL A 85 -13.45 5.99 9.61
CA VAL A 85 -14.52 6.69 10.34
C VAL A 85 -13.96 7.93 11.03
N HIS A 86 -12.79 7.78 11.66
CA HIS A 86 -12.12 8.83 12.42
C HIS A 86 -10.84 9.25 11.69
N LYS A 87 -10.97 10.10 10.66
CA LYS A 87 -9.90 10.42 9.69
C LYS A 87 -8.59 10.93 10.32
N ASP A 88 -8.68 11.53 11.50
CA ASP A 88 -7.54 12.07 12.25
C ASP A 88 -6.91 11.06 13.22
N LYS A 89 -7.42 9.82 13.26
CA LYS A 89 -6.95 8.78 14.19
C LYS A 89 -6.21 7.68 13.47
N THR A 90 -5.15 7.22 14.12
CA THR A 90 -4.33 6.11 13.67
C THR A 90 -4.93 4.78 14.13
N LEU A 91 -4.88 3.76 13.26
CA LEU A 91 -5.19 2.38 13.57
C LEU A 91 -4.04 1.79 14.41
N THR A 92 -4.34 1.46 15.66
CA THR A 92 -3.33 1.02 16.65
C THR A 92 -3.64 -0.35 17.25
N GLN A 93 -4.84 -0.87 17.01
CA GLN A 93 -5.33 -2.12 17.62
C GLN A 93 -5.99 -3.00 16.57
N PHE A 94 -6.03 -4.30 16.81
CA PHE A 94 -6.76 -5.26 15.99
C PHE A 94 -7.84 -5.94 16.83
N CYS A 95 -9.09 -5.83 16.41
CA CYS A 95 -10.20 -6.55 17.02
C CYS A 95 -10.34 -7.93 16.38
N THR A 96 -10.12 -9.00 17.15
CA THR A 96 -10.15 -10.38 16.63
C THR A 96 -11.56 -10.84 16.30
N ASP A 97 -12.56 -10.46 17.11
CA ASP A 97 -13.97 -10.79 16.87
C ASP A 97 -14.49 -10.25 15.53
N HIS A 98 -14.03 -9.06 15.14
CA HIS A 98 -14.44 -8.40 13.89
C HIS A 98 -13.40 -8.55 12.77
N SER A 99 -12.23 -9.13 13.08
CA SER A 99 -11.07 -9.23 12.19
C SER A 99 -10.70 -7.89 11.52
N GLN A 100 -10.66 -6.82 12.31
CA GLN A 100 -10.51 -5.44 11.81
C GLN A 100 -9.45 -4.65 12.59
N LEU A 101 -8.75 -3.76 11.89
CA LEU A 101 -7.90 -2.75 12.49
C LEU A 101 -8.75 -1.60 13.02
N CYS A 102 -8.45 -1.14 14.23
CA CYS A 102 -9.23 -0.17 14.98
C CYS A 102 -8.32 0.96 15.49
N CYS A 103 -8.84 2.18 15.47
CA CYS A 103 -8.29 3.27 16.28
C CYS A 103 -8.92 3.25 17.69
N SER A 104 -8.38 4.06 18.61
CA SER A 104 -8.88 4.17 19.98
C SER A 104 -10.38 4.50 20.06
N GLU A 105 -10.88 5.40 19.21
CA GLU A 105 -12.30 5.78 19.22
C GLU A 105 -13.21 4.66 18.70
N CYS A 106 -12.75 3.88 17.71
CA CYS A 106 -13.48 2.70 17.25
C CYS A 106 -13.59 1.63 18.36
N VAL A 107 -12.58 1.52 19.21
CA VAL A 107 -12.60 0.62 20.36
C VAL A 107 -13.66 1.03 21.37
N GLU A 108 -13.78 2.33 21.66
CA GLU A 108 -14.74 2.82 22.66
C GLU A 108 -16.19 2.76 22.18
N THR A 109 -16.41 2.84 20.86
CA THR A 109 -17.75 2.98 20.27
C THR A 109 -18.26 1.70 19.59
N ILE A 110 -17.47 1.09 18.71
CA ILE A 110 -17.91 0.01 17.81
C ILE A 110 -17.42 -1.36 18.31
N HIS A 111 -16.19 -1.43 18.81
CA HIS A 111 -15.54 -2.69 19.22
C HIS A 111 -15.43 -2.84 20.74
N ARG A 112 -16.27 -2.14 21.50
CA ARG A 112 -16.22 -2.04 22.97
C ARG A 112 -16.17 -3.39 23.70
N TYR A 113 -16.79 -4.41 23.12
CA TYR A 113 -16.87 -5.77 23.68
C TYR A 113 -16.08 -6.80 22.88
N GLY A 114 -15.30 -6.38 21.88
CA GLY A 114 -14.45 -7.26 21.10
C GLY A 114 -13.11 -7.51 21.80
N THR A 115 -12.51 -8.66 21.53
CA THR A 115 -11.15 -8.95 22.00
C THR A 115 -10.14 -8.16 21.16
N LEU A 116 -9.26 -7.40 21.82
CA LEU A 116 -8.32 -6.49 21.18
C LEU A 116 -6.87 -6.95 21.36
N LEU A 117 -6.10 -6.89 20.27
CA LEU A 117 -4.65 -7.06 20.27
C LEU A 117 -4.00 -5.73 19.93
N ASN A 118 -3.01 -5.32 20.72
CA ASN A 118 -2.21 -4.13 20.43
C ASN A 118 -1.23 -4.43 19.30
N LEU A 119 -1.19 -3.55 18.31
CA LEU A 119 -0.17 -3.59 17.27
C LEU A 119 1.02 -2.80 17.82
N MET A 120 2.03 -3.51 18.33
CA MET A 120 3.35 -2.91 18.54
C MET A 120 4.00 -2.75 17.16
N LEU A 121 3.70 -1.64 16.49
CA LEU A 121 4.36 -1.18 15.26
C LEU A 121 5.62 -0.38 15.60
#